data_AF-A0AAE2ZIV2-F1
#
_entry.id   AF-A0AAE2ZIV2-F1
#
_cell.length_a   1.000
_cell.length_b   1.000
_cell.length_c   1.000
_cell.angle_alpha   90.00
_cell.angle_beta   90.00
_cell.angle_gamma   90.00
#
_symmetry.space_group_name_H-M   'P 1'
#
loop_
_entity.id
_entity.type
_entity.pdbx_description
1 polymer ?
#
loop_
_entity_poly.entity_id
_entity_poly.type
_entity_poly.pdbx_seq_one_letter_code
_entity_poly.pdbx_strand_id
1 'polypeptide(L)'
;MQPKLVYSPLSVDGIRFSLYSNGDIFLETKIHEKRKVDTLIFADSGKPWIPKHKNFNSLCKQMVREGDFIEIEKELEKHRKLKSSIKASSFDVYNAIISGDMQLATEICQKIQKQNK
;
A
#
# COMPACT_ATOMS: atom_id res chain seq x y z
N MET A 1 -16.69 14.30 18.71
CA MET A 1 -16.10 12.96 18.96
C MET A 1 -15.23 12.58 17.79
N GLN A 2 -14.01 12.09 18.02
CA GLN A 2 -13.20 11.55 16.93
C GLN A 2 -13.80 10.22 16.43
N PRO A 3 -13.92 9.99 15.12
CA PRO A 3 -14.44 8.74 14.58
C PRO A 3 -13.59 7.56 15.06
N LYS A 4 -14.25 6.46 15.47
CA LYS A 4 -13.57 5.24 15.93
C LYS A 4 -13.55 4.21 14.81
N LEU A 5 -12.52 3.37 14.81
CA LEU A 5 -12.43 2.23 13.92
C LEU A 5 -13.56 1.24 14.23
N VAL A 6 -14.27 0.75 13.20
CA VAL A 6 -15.41 -0.16 13.35
C VAL A 6 -14.96 -1.61 13.44
N TYR A 7 -14.07 -2.02 12.54
CA TYR A 7 -13.54 -3.38 12.42
C TYR A 7 -12.02 -3.36 12.36
N SER A 8 -11.39 -4.51 12.61
CA SER A 8 -9.97 -4.66 12.30
C SER A 8 -9.73 -4.36 10.80
N PRO A 9 -8.65 -3.63 10.44
CA PRO A 9 -8.41 -3.28 9.05
C PRO A 9 -8.22 -4.52 8.17
N LEU A 10 -8.78 -4.50 6.96
CA LEU A 10 -8.58 -5.55 5.97
C LEU A 10 -7.38 -5.22 5.10
N SER A 11 -6.48 -6.19 4.88
CA SER A 11 -5.42 -6.06 3.89
C SER A 11 -5.73 -6.90 2.65
N VAL A 12 -5.74 -6.28 1.48
CA VAL A 12 -5.90 -6.93 0.16
C VAL A 12 -4.73 -6.49 -0.71
N ASP A 13 -3.92 -7.43 -1.19
CA ASP A 13 -2.76 -7.18 -2.07
C ASP A 13 -1.74 -6.13 -1.61
N GLY A 14 -1.72 -5.83 -0.31
CA GLY A 14 -0.83 -4.84 0.31
C GLY A 14 -1.48 -3.47 0.55
N ILE A 15 -2.76 -3.34 0.18
CA ILE A 15 -3.63 -2.20 0.46
C ILE A 15 -4.44 -2.51 1.72
N ARG A 16 -4.36 -1.63 2.72
CA ARG A 16 -5.07 -1.77 3.98
C ARG A 16 -6.26 -0.82 4.04
N PHE A 17 -7.45 -1.38 4.19
CA PHE A 17 -8.72 -0.65 4.30
C PHE A 17 -9.18 -0.57 5.76
N SER A 18 -9.67 0.60 6.15
CA SER A 18 -10.20 0.88 7.49
C SER A 18 -11.54 1.59 7.38
N LEU A 19 -12.59 1.03 8.01
CA LEU A 19 -13.90 1.68 8.13
C LEU A 19 -14.03 2.37 9.49
N TYR A 20 -14.47 3.63 9.47
CA TYR A 20 -14.72 4.42 10.66
C TYR A 20 -16.21 4.57 10.97
N SER A 21 -16.53 4.88 12.23
CA SER A 21 -17.90 4.97 12.75
C SER A 21 -18.73 6.07 12.10
N ASN A 22 -18.10 7.00 11.39
CA ASN A 22 -18.75 8.03 10.58
C ASN A 22 -18.96 7.60 9.11
N GLY A 23 -18.72 6.33 8.78
CA GLY A 23 -18.88 5.79 7.43
C GLY A 23 -17.67 5.99 6.53
N ASP A 24 -16.64 6.74 6.96
CA ASP A 24 -15.47 6.99 6.12
C ASP A 24 -14.63 5.72 5.95
N ILE A 25 -14.28 5.44 4.69
CA ILE A 25 -13.32 4.42 4.30
C ILE A 25 -11.98 5.09 4.08
N PHE A 26 -10.98 4.63 4.81
CA PHE A 26 -9.59 5.01 4.62
C PHE A 26 -8.79 3.86 4.04
N LEU A 27 -7.80 4.23 3.23
CA LEU A 27 -6.82 3.34 2.64
C LEU A 27 -5.42 3.78 3.08
N GLU A 28 -4.56 2.82 3.40
CA GLU A 28 -3.13 3.02 3.58
C GLU A 28 -2.35 1.85 2.97
N THR A 29 -1.08 2.06 2.63
CA THR A 29 -0.20 0.97 2.21
C THR A 29 1.14 1.07 2.94
N LYS A 30 2.10 0.20 2.61
CA LYS A 30 3.47 0.32 3.16
C LYS A 30 4.22 1.57 2.69
N ILE A 31 3.80 2.18 1.59
CA ILE A 31 4.50 3.31 0.95
C ILE A 31 3.62 4.55 0.82
N HIS A 32 2.31 4.43 1.06
CA HIS A 32 1.36 5.54 1.03
C HIS A 32 0.78 5.77 2.41
N GLU A 33 0.75 7.03 2.81
CA GLU A 33 0.06 7.47 4.01
C GLU A 33 -1.44 7.21 3.91
N LYS A 34 -2.06 7.20 5.09
CA LYS A 34 -3.48 6.97 5.22
C LYS A 34 -4.29 8.11 4.61
N ARG A 35 -5.16 7.78 3.66
CA ARG A 35 -6.06 8.74 3.00
C ARG A 35 -7.48 8.24 2.94
N LYS A 36 -8.44 9.16 3.00
CA LYS A 36 -9.84 8.85 2.78
C LYS A 36 -10.06 8.53 1.30
N VAL A 37 -10.77 7.46 1.02
CA VAL A 37 -11.08 7.02 -0.36
C VAL A 37 -12.57 7.08 -0.66
N ASP A 38 -13.42 6.87 0.35
CA ASP A 38 -14.87 6.91 0.16
C ASP A 38 -15.61 7.13 1.49
N THR A 39 -16.93 7.29 1.43
CA THR A 39 -17.83 7.39 2.58
C THR A 39 -19.11 6.58 2.34
N LEU A 40 -19.39 5.65 3.25
CA LEU A 40 -20.63 4.89 3.27
C LEU A 40 -21.72 5.65 4.05
N ILE A 41 -22.73 6.14 3.33
CA ILE A 41 -23.91 6.81 3.91
C ILE A 41 -25.21 6.21 3.36
N PHE A 42 -26.25 6.23 4.17
CA PHE A 42 -27.61 5.97 3.70
C PHE A 42 -28.12 7.17 2.89
N ALA A 43 -28.62 6.92 1.69
CA ALA A 43 -29.04 7.97 0.75
C ALA A 43 -30.23 8.82 1.25
N ASP A 44 -31.09 8.23 2.08
CA ASP A 44 -32.32 8.86 2.60
C ASP A 44 -32.06 9.82 3.77
N SER A 45 -31.12 9.46 4.64
CA SER A 45 -30.92 10.09 5.96
C SER A 45 -29.57 10.77 6.10
N GLY A 46 -28.63 10.53 5.17
CA GLY A 46 -27.25 11.00 5.25
C GLY A 46 -26.46 10.42 6.43
N LYS A 47 -27.04 9.46 7.16
CA LYS A 47 -26.41 8.81 8.31
C LYS A 47 -25.36 7.81 7.84
N PRO A 48 -24.30 7.57 8.63
CA PRO A 48 -23.27 6.60 8.28
C PRO A 48 -23.87 5.21 8.14
N TRP A 49 -23.61 4.57 7.00
CA TRP A 49 -23.98 3.19 6.77
C TRP A 49 -22.82 2.29 7.16
N ILE A 50 -23.00 1.50 8.21
CA ILE A 50 -22.00 0.54 8.69
C ILE A 50 -22.43 -0.87 8.28
N PRO A 51 -21.94 -1.39 7.13
CA PRO A 51 -22.26 -2.75 6.72
C PRO A 51 -21.64 -3.77 7.68
N LYS A 52 -22.21 -4.98 7.74
CA LYS A 52 -21.61 -6.11 8.47
C LYS A 52 -20.17 -6.33 7.99
N HIS A 53 -19.27 -6.73 8.90
CA HIS A 53 -17.84 -6.92 8.61
C HIS A 53 -17.56 -7.75 7.34
N LYS A 54 -18.29 -8.86 7.13
CA LYS A 54 -18.15 -9.67 5.90
C LYS A 54 -18.50 -8.91 4.62
N ASN A 55 -19.52 -8.04 4.66
CA ASN A 55 -19.97 -7.25 3.53
C ASN A 55 -18.96 -6.13 3.23
N PHE A 56 -18.42 -5.48 4.28
CA PHE A 56 -17.32 -4.53 4.13
C PHE A 56 -16.11 -5.19 3.46
N ASN A 57 -15.73 -6.40 3.91
CA ASN A 57 -14.60 -7.10 3.31
C ASN A 57 -14.84 -7.48 1.85
N SER A 58 -16.06 -7.87 1.49
CA SER A 58 -16.42 -8.12 0.09
C SER A 58 -16.36 -6.85 -0.75
N LEU A 59 -16.83 -5.71 -0.24
CA LEU A 59 -16.77 -4.42 -0.93
C LEU A 59 -15.32 -4.03 -1.23
N CYS A 60 -14.43 -4.06 -0.23
CA CYS A 60 -13.02 -3.70 -0.44
C CYS A 60 -12.34 -4.61 -1.48
N LYS A 61 -12.64 -5.92 -1.47
CA LYS A 61 -12.12 -6.86 -2.49
C LYS A 61 -12.69 -6.58 -3.88
N GLN A 62 -13.94 -6.14 -3.96
CA GLN A 62 -14.58 -5.78 -5.22
C GLN A 62 -13.93 -4.52 -5.81
N MET A 63 -13.72 -3.47 -5.02
CA MET A 63 -13.04 -2.24 -5.48
C MET A 63 -11.64 -2.53 -6.05
N VAL A 64 -10.86 -3.38 -5.38
CA VAL A 64 -9.54 -3.81 -5.89
C VAL A 64 -9.70 -4.56 -7.21
N ARG A 65 -10.64 -5.51 -7.30
CA ARG A 65 -10.87 -6.28 -8.53
C ARG A 65 -11.35 -5.43 -9.70
N GLU A 66 -12.17 -4.42 -9.43
CA GLU A 66 -12.70 -3.49 -10.44
C GLU A 66 -11.65 -2.47 -10.91
N GLY A 67 -10.49 -2.42 -10.22
CA GLY A 67 -9.36 -1.62 -10.64
C GLY A 67 -9.37 -0.19 -10.10
N ASP A 68 -10.20 0.11 -9.10
CA ASP A 68 -10.28 1.43 -8.45
C ASP A 68 -8.93 1.90 -7.88
N PHE A 69 -8.02 0.95 -7.62
CA PHE A 69 -6.71 1.19 -7.04
C PHE A 69 -5.54 0.72 -7.92
N ILE A 70 -5.75 0.55 -9.23
CA ILE A 70 -4.75 -0.01 -10.14
C ILE A 70 -3.42 0.76 -10.17
N GLU A 71 -3.46 2.09 -9.97
CA GLU A 71 -2.26 2.91 -9.86
C GLU A 71 -1.45 2.58 -8.60
N ILE A 72 -2.13 2.44 -7.46
CA ILE A 72 -1.52 2.05 -6.19
C ILE A 72 -0.93 0.64 -6.30
N GLU A 73 -1.63 -0.28 -6.94
CA GLU A 73 -1.14 -1.64 -7.16
C GLU A 73 0.14 -1.65 -8.01
N LYS A 74 0.19 -0.85 -9.09
CA LYS A 74 1.38 -0.69 -9.91
C LYS A 74 2.56 -0.11 -9.12
N GLU A 75 2.31 0.90 -8.29
CA GLU A 75 3.34 1.50 -7.45
C GLU A 75 3.87 0.53 -6.39
N LEU A 76 2.98 -0.25 -5.76
CA LEU A 76 3.35 -1.31 -4.82
C LEU A 76 4.18 -2.40 -5.50
N GLU A 77 3.83 -2.80 -6.72
CA GLU A 77 4.58 -3.80 -7.47
C GLU A 77 5.96 -3.29 -7.89
N LYS A 78 6.06 -2.05 -8.37
CA LYS A 78 7.35 -1.38 -8.62
C LYS A 78 8.23 -1.37 -7.37
N HIS A 79 7.65 -0.99 -6.22
CA HIS A 79 8.38 -0.98 -4.95
C HIS A 79 8.80 -2.39 -4.50
N ARG A 80 7.97 -3.42 -4.71
CA ARG A 80 8.34 -4.82 -4.43
C ARG A 80 9.52 -5.27 -5.28
N LYS A 81 9.51 -4.99 -6.59
CA LYS A 81 10.62 -5.31 -7.50
C LYS A 81 11.90 -4.61 -7.07
N LEU A 82 11.83 -3.31 -6.80
CA LEU A 82 12.99 -2.54 -6.32
C LEU A 82 13.56 -3.15 -5.04
N LYS A 83 12.72 -3.47 -4.06
CA LYS A 83 13.15 -4.09 -2.79
C LYS A 83 13.81 -5.46 -3.02
N SER A 84 13.30 -6.25 -3.95
CA SER A 84 13.90 -7.53 -4.33
C SER A 84 15.28 -7.34 -4.97
N SER A 85 15.43 -6.39 -5.90
CA SER A 85 16.72 -6.08 -6.54
C SER A 85 17.77 -5.59 -5.53
N ILE A 86 17.36 -4.74 -4.58
CA ILE A 86 18.22 -4.29 -3.48
C ILE A 86 18.66 -5.48 -2.64
N LYS A 87 17.74 -6.37 -2.24
CA LYS A 87 18.06 -7.54 -1.43
C LYS A 87 18.98 -8.53 -2.16
N ALA A 88 18.79 -8.73 -3.45
CA ALA A 88 19.64 -9.62 -4.25
C ALA A 88 21.07 -9.08 -4.36
N SER A 89 21.23 -7.76 -4.43
CA SER A 89 22.53 -7.11 -4.61
C SER A 89 23.16 -6.63 -3.30
N SER A 90 22.48 -6.83 -2.15
CA SER A 90 22.90 -6.22 -0.88
C SER A 90 24.26 -6.73 -0.41
N PHE A 91 24.55 -8.01 -0.67
CA PHE A 91 25.83 -8.62 -0.33
C PHE A 91 26.98 -8.00 -1.14
N ASP A 92 26.80 -7.83 -2.45
CA ASP A 92 27.82 -7.26 -3.33
C ASP A 92 28.09 -5.79 -3.01
N VAL A 93 27.05 -5.01 -2.74
CA VAL A 93 27.19 -3.62 -2.30
C VAL A 93 27.95 -3.56 -0.97
N TYR A 94 27.61 -4.42 -0.02
CA TYR A 94 28.24 -4.44 1.30
C TYR A 94 29.73 -4.83 1.21
N ASN A 95 30.07 -5.83 0.38
CA ASN A 95 31.45 -6.22 0.14
C ASN A 95 32.25 -5.10 -0.52
N ALA A 96 31.70 -4.43 -1.54
CA ALA A 96 32.37 -3.31 -2.19
C ALA A 96 32.69 -2.18 -1.20
N ILE A 97 31.75 -1.86 -0.29
CA ILE A 97 31.96 -0.86 0.77
C ILE A 97 33.06 -1.31 1.73
N ILE A 98 33.05 -2.56 2.20
CA ILE A 98 34.08 -3.10 3.11
C ILE A 98 35.46 -3.09 2.46
N SER A 99 35.54 -3.46 1.18
CA SER A 99 36.78 -3.45 0.41
C SER A 99 37.27 -2.04 0.04
N GLY A 100 36.51 -1.00 0.36
CA GLY A 100 36.85 0.40 0.05
C GLY A 100 36.59 0.80 -1.41
N ASP A 101 35.99 -0.08 -2.21
CA ASP A 101 35.65 0.18 -3.61
C ASP A 101 34.29 0.88 -3.73
N MET A 102 34.30 2.17 -3.43
CA MET A 102 33.10 3.02 -3.49
C MET A 102 32.59 3.21 -4.93
N GLN A 103 33.44 3.03 -5.94
CA GLN A 103 33.03 3.13 -7.34
C GLN A 103 32.15 1.94 -7.72
N LEU A 104 32.58 0.72 -7.41
CA LEU A 104 31.80 -0.50 -7.64
C LEU A 104 30.47 -0.47 -6.88
N ALA A 105 30.48 -0.05 -5.61
CA ALA A 105 29.26 0.12 -4.81
C ALA A 105 28.26 1.08 -5.48
N THR A 106 28.76 2.18 -6.06
CA THR A 106 27.95 3.17 -6.78
C THR A 106 27.39 2.60 -8.09
N GLU A 107 28.20 1.87 -8.85
CA GLU A 107 27.79 1.24 -10.11
C GLU A 107 26.66 0.22 -9.90
N ILE A 108 26.77 -0.60 -8.85
CA ILE A 108 25.72 -1.56 -8.47
C ILE A 108 24.41 -0.82 -8.11
N CYS A 109 24.50 0.24 -7.31
CA CYS A 109 23.33 1.07 -6.96
C CYS A 109 22.67 1.70 -8.20
N GLN A 110 23.47 2.25 -9.12
CA GLN A 110 22.96 2.84 -10.36
C GLN A 110 22.30 1.79 -11.27
N LYS A 111 22.84 0.57 -11.33
CA LYS A 111 22.24 -0.53 -12.08
C LYS A 111 20.86 -0.90 -11.53
N ILE A 112 20.73 -0.99 -10.20
CA ILE A 112 19.43 -1.24 -9.54
C ILE A 112 18.43 -0.14 -9.87
N GLN A 113 18.85 1.13 -9.82
CA GLN A 113 17.98 2.26 -10.18
C GLN A 113 17.54 2.22 -11.64
N LYS A 114 18.44 1.91 -12.59
CA LYS A 114 18.11 1.83 -14.02
C LYS A 114 17.14 0.69 -14.34
N GLN A 115 17.25 -0.46 -13.66
CA GLN A 115 16.38 -1.62 -13.88
C GLN A 115 14.95 -1.43 -13.35
N ASN A 116 14.73 -0.45 -12.48
CA ASN A 116 13.46 -0.24 -11.77
C ASN A 116 12.81 1.13 -12.04
N LYS A 117 13.28 1.87 -13.07
CA LYS A 117 12.57 3.04 -13.63
C LYS A 117 11.47 2.58 -14.57
#